data_AF-A0AAT9PUT6-F1
#
_entry.id   AF-A0AAT9PUT6-F1
#
_cell.length_a   1.000
_cell.length_b   1.000
_cell.length_c   1.000
_cell.angle_alpha   90.00
_cell.angle_beta   90.00
_cell.angle_gamma   90.00
#
_symmetry.space_group_name_H-M   'P 1'
#
loop_
_entity.id
_entity.type
_entity.pdbx_description
1 polymer ?
#
loop_
_entity_poly.entity_id
_entity_poly.type
_entity_poly.pdbx_seq_one_letter_code
_entity_poly.pdbx_strand_id
1 'polypeptide(L)'
;MKLTKSERLVLINQYTILEKLYPEDKTYSYNKKVIVNGYTSEYDELFNELHEDIPEEICKDVWDILQMHRSLKFSFDNLEDKGDLKENDIKFQGFDGNDETDYMVYAKFIIHDMDRYKELENEHRDYNTHFPTLSKYQRMVCNWKNISDRYNNKLSLEQIKSIINS
;
A
#
# COMPACT_ATOMS: atom_id res chain seq x y z
N MET A 1 -24.86 -4.80 3.69
CA MET A 1 -24.43 -5.45 4.98
C MET A 1 -25.61 -5.61 5.96
N LYS A 2 -25.57 -6.52 6.95
CA LYS A 2 -26.64 -6.66 7.98
C LYS A 2 -26.06 -6.69 9.39
N LEU A 3 -26.38 -5.66 10.18
CA LEU A 3 -25.95 -5.53 11.58
C LEU A 3 -26.84 -6.32 12.55
N THR A 4 -26.22 -6.91 13.57
CA THR A 4 -26.93 -7.51 14.71
C THR A 4 -27.54 -6.44 15.62
N LYS A 5 -28.51 -6.81 16.46
CA LYS A 5 -29.10 -5.87 17.44
C LYS A 5 -28.05 -5.33 18.42
N SER A 6 -27.08 -6.16 18.80
CA SER A 6 -26.00 -5.78 19.69
C SER A 6 -25.05 -4.77 19.03
N GLU A 7 -24.65 -4.99 17.77
CA GLU A 7 -23.84 -4.03 17.01
C GLU A 7 -24.55 -2.69 16.83
N ARG A 8 -25.85 -2.71 16.50
CA ARG A 8 -26.66 -1.49 16.40
C ARG A 8 -26.68 -0.72 17.73
N LEU A 9 -26.81 -1.42 18.87
CA LEU A 9 -26.79 -0.78 20.18
C LEU A 9 -25.42 -0.14 20.48
N VAL A 10 -24.31 -0.80 20.13
CA VAL A 10 -22.97 -0.23 20.27
C VAL A 10 -22.82 1.04 19.42
N LEU A 11 -23.22 1.00 18.16
CA LEU A 11 -23.17 2.17 17.26
C LEU A 11 -24.04 3.32 17.76
N ILE A 12 -25.25 3.04 18.27
CA ILE A 12 -26.11 4.07 18.87
C ILE A 12 -25.41 4.75 20.06
N ASN A 13 -24.74 3.97 20.91
CA ASN A 13 -24.00 4.51 22.05
C ASN A 13 -22.83 5.38 21.56
N GLN A 14 -22.07 4.92 20.57
CA GLN A 14 -20.96 5.67 19.98
C GLN A 14 -21.43 6.99 19.34
N TYR A 15 -22.46 6.96 18.50
CA TYR A 15 -23.00 8.18 17.90
C TYR A 15 -23.60 9.13 18.93
N THR A 16 -24.20 8.63 20.00
CA THR A 16 -24.69 9.49 21.10
C THR A 16 -23.54 10.20 21.83
N ILE A 17 -22.37 9.56 21.94
CA ILE A 17 -21.17 10.18 22.50
C ILE A 17 -20.61 11.22 21.51
N LEU A 18 -20.47 10.85 20.24
CA LEU A 18 -19.93 11.74 19.19
C LEU A 18 -20.82 12.97 18.95
N GLU A 19 -22.14 12.83 18.97
CA GLU A 19 -23.10 13.96 18.95
C GLU A 19 -22.83 14.97 20.09
N LYS A 20 -22.40 14.50 21.28
CA LYS A 20 -22.09 15.38 22.42
C LYS A 20 -20.71 16.02 22.31
N LEU A 21 -19.73 15.32 21.75
CA LEU A 21 -18.37 15.81 21.57
C LEU A 21 -18.26 16.80 20.40
N TYR A 22 -19.05 16.58 19.35
CA TYR A 22 -19.03 17.34 18.11
C TYR A 22 -20.46 17.78 17.72
N PRO A 23 -21.10 18.64 18.53
CA PRO A 23 -22.52 19.00 18.35
C PRO A 23 -22.82 19.74 17.04
N GLU A 24 -21.81 20.37 16.43
CA GLU A 24 -21.94 21.05 15.14
C GLU A 24 -21.93 20.06 13.95
N ASP A 25 -21.38 18.85 14.15
CA ASP A 25 -21.34 17.82 13.11
C ASP A 25 -22.64 16.99 13.13
N LYS A 26 -23.49 17.24 12.14
CA LYS A 26 -24.79 16.58 12.01
C LYS A 26 -24.68 15.14 11.51
N THR A 27 -23.52 14.71 11.04
CA THR A 27 -23.26 13.36 10.53
C THR A 27 -23.62 12.32 11.58
N TYR A 28 -23.18 12.51 12.83
CA TYR A 28 -23.42 11.55 13.91
C TYR A 28 -24.91 11.41 14.27
N SER A 29 -25.68 12.49 14.19
CA SER A 29 -27.13 12.44 14.45
C SER A 29 -27.92 11.79 13.33
N TYR A 30 -27.51 12.04 12.08
CA TYR A 30 -28.03 11.33 10.92
C TYR A 30 -27.73 9.82 11.03
N ASN A 31 -26.47 9.44 11.25
CA ASN A 31 -26.04 8.04 11.36
C ASN A 31 -26.75 7.30 12.50
N LYS A 32 -26.92 7.95 13.65
CA LYS A 32 -27.71 7.42 14.77
C LYS A 32 -29.15 7.12 14.37
N LYS A 33 -29.83 8.03 13.67
CA LYS A 33 -31.22 7.82 13.20
C LYS A 33 -31.31 6.63 12.24
N VAL A 34 -30.36 6.49 11.32
CA VAL A 34 -30.26 5.35 10.40
C VAL A 34 -30.20 4.04 11.20
N ILE A 35 -29.30 3.96 12.19
CA ILE A 35 -29.13 2.76 13.02
C ILE A 35 -30.32 2.49 13.94
N VAL A 36 -30.94 3.52 14.56
CA VAL A 36 -32.11 3.34 15.46
C VAL A 36 -33.31 2.79 14.68
N ASN A 37 -33.64 3.41 13.54
CA ASN A 37 -34.81 3.03 12.76
C ASN A 37 -34.57 1.78 11.88
N GLY A 38 -33.31 1.42 11.67
CA GLY A 38 -32.94 0.25 10.87
C GLY A 38 -33.17 0.48 9.38
N TYR A 39 -32.82 1.68 8.88
CA TYR A 39 -32.85 1.99 7.46
C TYR A 39 -31.68 1.30 6.76
N THR A 40 -31.85 0.01 6.49
CA THR A 40 -30.78 -0.85 5.97
C THR A 40 -30.29 -0.45 4.57
N SER A 41 -31.07 0.31 3.80
CA SER A 41 -30.64 0.88 2.53
C SER A 41 -29.51 1.90 2.68
N GLU A 42 -29.48 2.62 3.80
CA GLU A 42 -28.48 3.65 4.07
C GLU A 42 -27.22 3.09 4.74
N TYR A 43 -27.18 1.78 5.02
CA TYR A 43 -26.03 1.19 5.72
C TYR A 43 -24.78 1.26 4.87
N ASP A 44 -24.89 1.11 3.56
CA ASP A 44 -23.72 1.14 2.68
C ASP A 44 -23.01 2.52 2.76
N GLU A 45 -23.76 3.61 2.87
CA GLU A 45 -23.19 4.95 3.05
C GLU A 45 -22.43 5.10 4.38
N LEU A 46 -22.92 4.46 5.47
CA LEU A 46 -22.23 4.46 6.76
C LEU A 46 -20.86 3.78 6.72
N PHE A 47 -20.65 2.87 5.78
CA PHE A 47 -19.42 2.11 5.61
C PHE A 47 -18.60 2.55 4.40
N ASN A 48 -18.96 3.66 3.74
CA ASN A 48 -18.23 4.14 2.56
C ASN A 48 -16.74 4.41 2.82
N GLU A 49 -16.37 4.77 4.04
CA GLU A 49 -14.97 4.98 4.44
C GLU A 49 -14.27 3.68 4.87
N LEU A 50 -15.02 2.59 5.02
CA LEU A 50 -14.51 1.29 5.44
C LEU A 50 -14.20 0.46 4.19
N HIS A 51 -12.94 0.55 3.76
CA HIS A 51 -12.43 -0.25 2.65
C HIS A 51 -12.33 -1.73 3.01
N GLU A 52 -12.37 -2.58 1.99
CA GLU A 52 -12.11 -4.02 2.15
C GLU A 52 -10.71 -4.27 2.72
N ASP A 53 -10.57 -5.40 3.42
CA ASP A 53 -9.29 -5.80 4.00
C ASP A 53 -8.27 -6.10 2.89
N ILE A 54 -7.10 -5.48 2.96
CA ILE A 54 -5.95 -5.89 2.15
C ILE A 54 -5.36 -7.17 2.75
N PRO A 55 -5.32 -8.30 2.01
CA PRO A 55 -4.78 -9.56 2.52
C PRO A 55 -3.34 -9.42 3.03
N GLU A 56 -3.00 -10.15 4.10
CA GLU A 56 -1.65 -10.14 4.69
C GLU A 56 -0.57 -10.53 3.67
N GLU A 57 -0.91 -11.39 2.70
CA GLU A 57 -0.02 -11.79 1.61
C GLU A 57 0.38 -10.60 0.73
N ILE A 58 -0.58 -9.75 0.35
CA ILE A 58 -0.31 -8.51 -0.40
C ILE A 58 0.61 -7.60 0.42
N CYS A 59 0.31 -7.44 1.71
CA CYS A 59 1.13 -6.62 2.59
C CYS A 59 2.60 -7.10 2.60
N LYS A 60 2.83 -8.41 2.80
CA LYS A 60 4.18 -9.00 2.78
C LYS A 60 4.87 -8.83 1.43
N ASP A 61 4.15 -9.04 0.34
CA ASP A 61 4.70 -8.88 -1.01
C ASP A 61 5.15 -7.44 -1.26
N VAL A 62 4.35 -6.44 -0.90
CA VAL A 62 4.74 -5.02 -1.03
C VAL A 62 6.00 -4.72 -0.20
N TRP A 63 6.10 -5.22 1.03
CA TRP A 63 7.30 -5.06 1.86
C TRP A 63 8.55 -5.63 1.20
N ASP A 64 8.45 -6.84 0.63
CA ASP A 64 9.57 -7.48 -0.06
C ASP A 64 9.95 -6.73 -1.35
N ILE A 65 8.97 -6.24 -2.12
CA ILE A 65 9.20 -5.45 -3.33
C ILE A 65 9.93 -4.15 -3.00
N LEU A 66 9.46 -3.39 -1.99
CA LEU A 66 10.12 -2.16 -1.57
C LEU A 66 11.53 -2.41 -1.03
N GLN A 67 11.73 -3.46 -0.22
CA GLN A 67 13.05 -3.82 0.30
C GLN A 67 14.02 -4.24 -0.81
N MET A 68 13.55 -4.97 -1.82
CA MET A 68 14.35 -5.29 -3.00
C MET A 68 14.75 -4.02 -3.75
N HIS A 69 13.81 -3.12 -4.07
CA HIS A 69 14.11 -1.87 -4.77
C HIS A 69 15.08 -0.98 -4.00
N ARG A 70 14.95 -0.92 -2.67
CA ARG A 70 15.92 -0.26 -1.80
C ARG A 70 17.32 -0.84 -1.97
N SER A 71 17.41 -2.17 -1.96
CA SER A 71 18.69 -2.88 -2.11
C SER A 71 19.31 -2.62 -3.49
N LEU A 72 18.49 -2.60 -4.55
CA LEU A 72 18.91 -2.25 -5.90
C LEU A 72 19.43 -0.81 -5.98
N LYS A 73 18.69 0.15 -5.42
CA LYS A 73 19.08 1.56 -5.41
C LYS A 73 20.42 1.79 -4.73
N PHE A 74 20.56 1.36 -3.48
CA PHE A 74 21.81 1.55 -2.77
C PHE A 74 22.99 0.80 -3.40
N SER A 75 22.75 -0.38 -3.96
CA SER A 75 23.81 -1.11 -4.65
C SER A 75 24.26 -0.37 -5.91
N PHE A 76 23.31 0.10 -6.73
CA PHE A 76 23.58 0.88 -7.94
C PHE A 76 24.29 2.20 -7.65
N ASP A 77 23.90 2.90 -6.57
CA ASP A 77 24.53 4.15 -6.16
C ASP A 77 25.99 3.95 -5.71
N ASN A 78 26.33 2.76 -5.19
CA ASN A 78 27.67 2.39 -4.75
C ASN A 78 28.55 1.75 -5.86
N LEU A 79 28.03 1.50 -7.05
CA LEU A 79 28.83 0.94 -8.15
C LEU A 79 29.77 2.01 -8.73
N GLU A 80 31.06 1.68 -8.80
CA GLU A 80 32.07 2.49 -9.48
C GLU A 80 31.86 2.50 -11.01
N ASP A 81 31.52 1.32 -11.57
CA ASP A 81 31.16 1.16 -12.98
C ASP A 81 29.73 0.61 -13.09
N LYS A 82 28.86 1.42 -13.69
CA LYS A 82 27.44 1.12 -13.89
C LYS A 82 27.17 0.44 -15.25
N GLY A 83 28.16 0.44 -16.14
CA GLY A 83 28.00 -0.01 -17.52
C GLY A 83 26.81 0.68 -18.21
N ASP A 84 25.93 -0.11 -18.82
CA ASP A 84 24.73 0.39 -19.52
C ASP A 84 23.49 0.58 -18.62
N LEU A 85 23.59 0.31 -17.31
CA LEU A 85 22.45 0.44 -16.41
C LEU A 85 22.08 1.90 -16.18
N LYS A 86 20.79 2.20 -16.30
CA LYS A 86 20.22 3.51 -15.97
C LYS A 86 19.50 3.44 -14.63
N GLU A 87 19.43 4.57 -13.94
CA GLU A 87 18.66 4.67 -12.69
C GLU A 87 17.18 4.31 -12.90
N ASN A 88 16.63 4.61 -14.09
CA ASN A 88 15.26 4.23 -14.44
C ASN A 88 15.02 2.72 -14.49
N ASP A 89 16.06 1.90 -14.68
CA ASP A 89 15.93 0.43 -14.76
C ASP A 89 15.73 -0.21 -13.39
N ILE A 90 16.18 0.47 -12.32
CA ILE A 90 16.11 -0.02 -10.93
C ILE A 90 15.10 0.74 -10.07
N LYS A 91 14.62 1.90 -10.55
CA LYS A 91 13.68 2.75 -9.83
C LYS A 91 12.35 2.03 -9.60
N PHE A 92 11.82 2.14 -8.39
CA PHE A 92 10.46 1.71 -8.10
C PHE A 92 9.48 2.67 -8.78
N GLN A 93 8.63 2.15 -9.66
CA GLN A 93 7.71 2.97 -10.46
C GLN A 93 6.32 3.05 -9.83
N GLY A 94 5.91 2.01 -9.11
CA GLY A 94 4.57 1.86 -8.56
C GLY A 94 3.87 0.64 -9.14
N PHE A 95 2.54 0.63 -9.08
CA PHE A 95 1.69 -0.47 -9.51
C PHE A 95 0.58 0.05 -10.45
N ASP A 96 -0.11 -0.87 -11.14
CA ASP A 96 -1.28 -0.50 -11.95
C ASP A 96 -2.45 -0.09 -11.06
N GLY A 97 -2.88 1.17 -11.14
CA GLY A 97 -3.99 1.68 -10.35
C GLY A 97 -5.37 1.11 -10.71
N ASN A 98 -5.49 0.28 -11.76
CA ASN A 98 -6.75 -0.40 -12.08
C ASN A 98 -6.79 -1.84 -11.54
N ASP A 99 -5.73 -2.62 -11.81
CA ASP A 99 -5.68 -4.06 -11.53
C ASP A 99 -4.84 -4.42 -10.28
N GLU A 100 -3.99 -3.50 -9.80
CA GLU A 100 -3.04 -3.71 -8.70
C GLU A 100 -3.24 -2.66 -7.58
N THR A 101 -4.47 -2.12 -7.45
CA THR A 101 -4.81 -1.00 -6.55
C THR A 101 -4.37 -1.23 -5.11
N ASP A 102 -4.62 -2.42 -4.55
CA ASP A 102 -4.26 -2.74 -3.15
C ASP A 102 -2.74 -2.63 -2.90
N TYR A 103 -1.93 -3.09 -3.88
CA TYR A 103 -0.48 -2.95 -3.82
C TYR A 103 -0.05 -1.48 -3.90
N MET A 104 -0.68 -0.71 -4.78
CA MET A 104 -0.43 0.72 -4.96
C MET A 104 -0.70 1.51 -3.69
N VAL A 105 -1.91 1.39 -3.13
CA VAL A 105 -2.33 2.18 -1.96
C VAL A 105 -1.53 1.77 -0.72
N TYR A 106 -1.19 0.50 -0.56
CA TYR A 106 -0.39 0.03 0.56
C TYR A 106 1.08 0.47 0.45
N ALA A 107 1.67 0.43 -0.75
CA ALA A 107 3.01 0.97 -0.97
C ALA A 107 3.07 2.48 -0.68
N LYS A 108 2.05 3.22 -1.12
CA LYS A 108 1.91 4.66 -0.82
C LYS A 108 1.84 4.91 0.69
N PHE A 109 1.05 4.11 1.41
CA PHE A 109 0.94 4.17 2.87
C PHE A 109 2.30 3.92 3.56
N ILE A 110 3.04 2.90 3.14
CA ILE A 110 4.38 2.62 3.71
C ILE A 110 5.34 3.79 3.47
N ILE A 111 5.34 4.36 2.26
CA ILE A 111 6.31 5.38 1.90
C ILE A 111 5.99 6.73 2.57
N HIS A 112 4.73 7.16 2.49
CA HIS A 112 4.33 8.51 2.93
C HIS A 112 3.80 8.56 4.36
N ASP A 113 2.94 7.64 4.76
CA ASP A 113 2.29 7.68 6.07
C ASP A 113 3.17 7.02 7.15
N MET A 114 3.88 5.94 6.81
CA MET A 114 4.81 5.28 7.73
C MET A 114 6.24 5.84 7.67
N ASP A 115 6.52 6.76 6.74
CA ASP A 115 7.82 7.43 6.60
C ASP A 115 9.00 6.46 6.34
N ARG A 116 8.75 5.36 5.62
CA ARG A 116 9.74 4.33 5.27
C ARG A 116 10.16 4.43 3.80
N TYR A 117 11.35 3.93 3.45
CA TYR A 117 11.83 3.84 2.06
C TYR A 117 11.77 5.17 1.28
N LYS A 118 12.05 6.31 1.92
CA LYS A 118 12.03 7.64 1.28
C LYS A 118 12.93 7.74 0.05
N GLU A 119 14.00 6.96 0.02
CA GLU A 119 14.90 6.85 -1.11
C GLU A 119 14.22 6.31 -2.39
N LEU A 120 13.03 5.69 -2.28
CA LEU A 120 12.23 5.18 -3.39
C LEU A 120 11.10 6.14 -3.81
N GLU A 121 10.99 7.30 -3.17
CA GLU A 121 9.94 8.26 -3.45
C GLU A 121 10.00 8.76 -4.92
N ASN A 122 8.85 8.81 -5.58
CA ASN A 122 8.73 9.37 -6.92
C ASN A 122 8.22 10.82 -6.89
N GLU A 123 8.43 11.55 -7.98
CA GLU A 123 8.08 12.98 -8.05
C GLU A 123 6.57 13.23 -7.99
N HIS A 124 5.76 12.28 -8.48
CA HIS A 124 4.31 12.41 -8.60
C HIS A 124 3.52 11.89 -7.40
N ARG A 125 4.13 11.07 -6.53
CA ARG A 125 3.55 10.47 -5.31
C ARG A 125 2.25 9.68 -5.50
N ASP A 126 1.89 9.36 -6.74
CA ASP A 126 0.72 8.57 -7.09
C ASP A 126 1.04 7.07 -7.18
N TYR A 127 2.26 6.72 -7.59
CA TYR A 127 2.71 5.33 -7.83
C TYR A 127 1.78 4.57 -8.76
N ASN A 128 1.09 5.27 -9.66
CA ASN A 128 0.24 4.66 -10.66
C ASN A 128 1.00 4.56 -11.97
N THR A 129 1.33 3.34 -12.38
CA THR A 129 2.09 3.10 -13.61
C THR A 129 1.20 3.13 -14.85
N HIS A 130 -0.11 2.95 -14.70
CA HIS A 130 -1.05 2.70 -15.81
C HIS A 130 -0.72 1.45 -16.66
N PHE A 131 0.12 0.54 -16.15
CA PHE A 131 0.42 -0.76 -16.74
C PHE A 131 0.83 -1.76 -15.65
N PRO A 132 0.54 -3.06 -15.82
CA PRO A 132 0.80 -4.07 -14.79
C PRO A 132 2.30 -4.24 -14.52
N THR A 133 2.67 -4.30 -13.23
CA THR A 133 4.07 -4.43 -12.78
C THR A 133 4.30 -5.57 -11.82
N LEU A 134 3.25 -6.02 -11.12
CA LEU A 134 3.34 -6.98 -10.02
C LEU A 134 4.02 -8.27 -10.44
N SER A 135 3.60 -8.84 -11.57
CA SER A 135 4.19 -10.08 -12.08
C SER A 135 5.69 -9.97 -12.35
N LYS A 136 6.16 -8.79 -12.78
CA LYS A 136 7.59 -8.52 -12.96
C LYS A 136 8.27 -8.44 -11.61
N TYR A 137 7.74 -7.63 -10.69
CA TYR A 137 8.31 -7.46 -9.35
C TYR A 137 8.39 -8.76 -8.57
N GLN A 138 7.39 -9.63 -8.66
CA GLN A 138 7.42 -10.96 -8.02
C GLN A 138 8.57 -11.83 -8.56
N ARG A 139 8.82 -11.84 -9.88
CA ARG A 139 9.98 -12.55 -10.45
C ARG A 139 11.30 -11.95 -9.99
N MET A 140 11.39 -10.63 -9.96
CA MET A 140 12.56 -9.91 -9.45
C MET A 140 12.84 -10.27 -7.98
N VAL A 141 11.80 -10.27 -7.13
CA VAL A 141 11.89 -10.61 -5.71
C VAL A 141 12.34 -12.06 -5.51
N CYS A 142 11.83 -13.00 -6.32
CA CYS A 142 12.28 -14.39 -6.29
C CYS A 142 13.79 -14.50 -6.56
N ASN A 143 14.30 -13.81 -7.58
CA ASN A 143 15.72 -13.81 -7.88
C ASN A 143 16.56 -13.10 -6.81
N TRP A 144 16.07 -11.98 -6.27
CA TRP A 144 16.72 -11.27 -5.18
C TRP A 144 16.80 -12.11 -3.89
N LYS A 145 15.74 -12.87 -3.56
CA LYS A 145 15.71 -13.76 -2.39
C LYS A 145 16.75 -14.88 -2.46
N ASN A 146 17.12 -15.32 -3.66
CA ASN A 146 18.14 -16.35 -3.88
C ASN A 146 19.58 -15.85 -3.70
N ILE A 147 19.82 -14.54 -3.58
CA ILE A 147 21.15 -13.97 -3.41
C ILE A 147 21.55 -14.02 -1.92
N SER A 148 22.72 -14.62 -1.65
CA SER A 148 23.37 -14.53 -0.33
C SER A 148 23.72 -13.07 -0.03
N ASP A 149 23.53 -12.62 1.21
CA ASP A 149 23.81 -11.24 1.64
C ASP A 149 22.94 -10.14 0.99
N ARG A 150 21.76 -10.50 0.49
CA ARG A 150 20.79 -9.58 -0.15
C ARG A 150 20.45 -8.29 0.62
N TYR A 151 20.59 -8.29 1.95
CA TYR A 151 20.31 -7.14 2.82
C TYR A 151 21.51 -6.19 3.00
N ASN A 152 22.70 -6.57 2.54
CA ASN A 152 23.91 -5.77 2.74
C ASN A 152 24.01 -4.59 1.76
N ASN A 153 23.05 -4.42 0.84
CA ASN A 153 23.00 -3.31 -0.12
C ASN A 153 24.27 -3.17 -0.98
N LYS A 154 24.93 -4.30 -1.27
CA LYS A 154 26.18 -4.40 -2.04
C LYS A 154 26.05 -5.46 -3.14
N LEU A 155 25.01 -5.35 -3.95
CA LEU A 155 24.83 -6.22 -5.11
C LEU A 155 25.84 -5.85 -6.21
N SER A 156 26.45 -6.85 -6.84
CA SER A 156 27.30 -6.64 -8.00
C SER A 156 26.48 -6.21 -9.23
N LEU A 157 27.14 -5.64 -10.24
CA LEU A 157 26.51 -5.27 -11.50
C LEU A 157 25.78 -6.47 -12.15
N GLU A 158 26.37 -7.66 -12.10
CA GLU A 158 25.79 -8.89 -12.63
C GLU A 158 24.54 -9.33 -11.85
N GLN A 159 24.57 -9.20 -10.52
CA GLN A 159 23.43 -9.51 -9.67
C GLN A 159 22.26 -8.55 -9.92
N ILE A 160 22.53 -7.24 -10.05
CA ILE A 160 21.51 -6.24 -10.39
C ILE A 160 20.89 -6.58 -11.75
N LYS A 161 21.72 -6.84 -12.77
CA LYS A 161 21.25 -7.24 -14.11
C LYS A 161 20.42 -8.53 -14.07
N SER A 162 20.81 -9.50 -13.26
CA SER A 162 20.06 -10.75 -13.08
C SER A 162 18.69 -10.52 -12.45
N ILE A 163 18.56 -9.57 -11.51
CA ILE A 163 17.29 -9.25 -10.87
C ILE A 163 16.38 -8.53 -11.87
N ILE A 164 16.84 -7.46 -12.53
CA ILE A 164 15.98 -6.65 -13.40
C ILE A 164 15.49 -7.39 -14.67
N ASN A 165 16.25 -8.39 -15.14
CA ASN A 165 15.95 -9.17 -16.35
C ASN A 165 15.16 -10.47 -16.07
N SER A 166 14.56 -10.57 -14.88
CA SER A 166 13.78 -11.75 -14.44
C SER A 166 12.43 -11.91 -15.12
#